data_AF-A0A103EI83-F1
#
_entry.id   AF-A0A103EI83-F1
#
_cell.length_a   1.000
_cell.length_b   1.000
_cell.length_c   1.000
_cell.angle_alpha   90.00
_cell.angle_beta   90.00
_cell.angle_gamma   90.00
#
_symmetry.space_group_name_H-M   'P 1'
#
loop_
_entity.id
_entity.type
_entity.pdbx_description
1 polymer ?
#
loop_
_entity_poly.entity_id
_entity_poly.type
_entity_poly.pdbx_seq_one_letter_code
_entity_poly.pdbx_strand_id
1 'polypeptide(L)'
;MANQYSIQLLTNTAVTSACNNGATNCRAFQRFVYSTTLPNSAPAAAFLYGESWLMNYGNFGPCPSNWSDDGKGNCYIRDIFYDAPAVPATGLGSAQTNVIASSSNGFSFYFLYGGYAYLITSPDRLNIIPFWKQVAFNVFGRADGNASGIAQFNPGSSVKLQLTKNSSTTNPTCVRQSIGPFSIAGNNLNLGSCTTAANQIQFSESN
;
A
#
# COMPACT_ATOMS: atom_id res chain seq x y z
N MET A 1 0.92 19.43 -13.38
CA MET A 1 -0.40 18.80 -13.21
C MET A 1 -0.59 18.55 -11.72
N ALA A 2 -1.54 19.21 -11.07
CA ALA A 2 -1.79 19.01 -9.64
C ALA A 2 -2.71 17.79 -9.42
N ASN A 3 -2.55 17.07 -8.32
CA ASN A 3 -3.43 15.98 -7.84
C ASN A 3 -3.30 14.60 -8.51
N GLN A 4 -2.12 14.23 -9.04
CA GLN A 4 -1.85 12.85 -9.47
C GLN A 4 -1.00 12.13 -8.44
N TYR A 5 -1.64 11.28 -7.66
CA TYR A 5 -1.04 10.55 -6.56
C TYR A 5 -1.72 9.19 -6.32
N SER A 6 -1.05 8.36 -5.53
CA SER A 6 -1.65 7.16 -4.95
C SER A 6 -1.39 7.09 -3.45
N ILE A 7 -2.37 6.58 -2.72
CA ILE A 7 -2.24 6.15 -1.33
C ILE A 7 -2.05 4.64 -1.37
N GLN A 8 -0.99 4.14 -0.74
CA GLN A 8 -0.71 2.71 -0.72
C GLN A 8 -0.49 2.21 0.70
N LEU A 9 -1.11 1.08 1.02
CA LEU A 9 -0.88 0.31 2.23
C LEU A 9 -0.21 -1.00 1.84
N LEU A 10 0.88 -1.34 2.50
CA LEU A 10 1.66 -2.54 2.24
C LEU A 10 1.76 -3.37 3.51
N THR A 11 1.59 -4.68 3.41
CA THR A 11 1.98 -5.59 4.50
C THR A 11 3.50 -5.59 4.67
N ASN A 12 4.00 -6.14 5.78
CA ASN A 12 5.41 -6.54 5.81
C ASN A 12 5.70 -7.57 4.72
N THR A 13 6.97 -7.67 4.34
CA THR A 13 7.46 -8.79 3.55
C THR A 13 7.58 -10.03 4.43
N ALA A 14 7.28 -11.21 3.89
CA ALA A 14 7.47 -12.48 4.57
C ALA A 14 7.98 -13.57 3.61
N VAL A 15 8.62 -14.62 4.14
CA VAL A 15 8.80 -15.87 3.39
C VAL A 15 7.54 -16.68 3.61
N THR A 16 6.85 -17.02 2.53
CA THR A 16 5.61 -17.81 2.57
C THR A 16 5.70 -18.97 1.59
N SER A 17 4.73 -19.88 1.63
CA SER A 17 4.63 -20.98 0.67
C SER A 17 4.43 -20.51 -0.78
N ALA A 18 4.00 -19.26 -1.01
CA ALA A 18 3.92 -18.69 -2.36
C ALA A 18 5.30 -18.47 -3.01
N CYS A 19 6.37 -18.46 -2.21
CA CYS A 19 7.75 -18.43 -2.72
C CYS A 19 8.29 -19.81 -3.11
N ASN A 20 7.53 -20.89 -2.90
CA ASN A 20 7.96 -22.22 -3.31
C ASN A 20 8.26 -22.24 -4.82
N ASN A 21 9.34 -22.91 -5.20
CA ASN A 21 9.88 -22.98 -6.57
C ASN A 21 10.45 -21.67 -7.15
N GLY A 22 10.46 -20.58 -6.38
CA GLY A 22 11.17 -19.35 -6.73
C GLY A 22 12.60 -19.31 -6.16
N ALA A 23 13.25 -18.15 -6.24
CA ALA A 23 14.59 -17.94 -5.67
C ALA A 23 14.63 -18.09 -4.13
N THR A 24 15.77 -18.50 -3.58
CA THR A 24 16.00 -18.73 -2.14
C THR A 24 15.76 -17.49 -1.27
N ASN A 25 15.88 -16.29 -1.83
CA ASN A 25 15.62 -15.02 -1.17
C ASN A 25 14.27 -14.40 -1.55
N CYS A 26 13.33 -15.21 -2.07
CA CYS A 26 11.98 -14.75 -2.38
C CYS A 26 11.26 -14.23 -1.13
N ARG A 27 10.56 -13.11 -1.29
CA ARG A 27 9.67 -12.57 -0.26
C ARG A 27 8.34 -12.13 -0.84
N ALA A 28 7.26 -12.46 -0.15
CA ALA A 28 5.91 -12.06 -0.50
C ALA A 28 5.50 -10.78 0.24
N PHE A 29 4.75 -9.89 -0.42
CA PHE A 29 4.00 -8.81 0.24
C PHE A 29 2.71 -8.49 -0.52
N GLN A 30 1.69 -8.03 0.20
CA GLN A 30 0.43 -7.56 -0.37
C GLN A 30 0.37 -6.04 -0.31
N ARG A 31 -0.10 -5.42 -1.39
CA ARG A 31 -0.30 -3.97 -1.52
C ARG A 31 -1.77 -3.67 -1.80
N PHE A 32 -2.28 -2.58 -1.22
CA PHE A 32 -3.60 -2.02 -1.46
C PHE A 32 -3.44 -0.58 -1.91
N VAL A 33 -4.08 -0.20 -3.01
CA VAL A 33 -3.85 1.08 -3.67
C VAL A 33 -5.16 1.80 -3.90
N TYR A 34 -5.21 3.06 -3.48
CA TYR A 34 -6.05 4.08 -4.08
C TYR A 34 -5.18 4.92 -5.01
N SER A 35 -5.55 5.09 -6.28
CA SER A 35 -4.80 5.89 -7.24
C SER A 35 -5.71 6.85 -8.00
N THR A 36 -5.32 8.11 -8.11
CA THR A 36 -6.03 9.14 -8.90
C THR A 36 -5.66 9.12 -10.39
N THR A 37 -4.82 8.17 -10.80
CA THR A 37 -4.45 7.94 -12.20
C THR A 37 -4.19 6.45 -12.47
N LEU A 38 -4.68 5.92 -13.59
CA LEU A 38 -4.00 4.79 -14.24
C LEU A 38 -2.74 5.32 -14.94
N PRO A 39 -1.67 4.51 -15.08
CA PRO A 39 -0.60 4.83 -16.02
C PRO A 39 -1.24 5.11 -17.39
N ASN A 40 -1.13 6.35 -17.88
CA ASN A 40 -1.56 6.79 -19.22
C ASN A 40 -3.04 7.19 -19.45
N SER A 41 -3.80 7.56 -18.42
CA SER A 41 -5.16 8.11 -18.60
C SER A 41 -5.26 9.62 -18.37
N ALA A 42 -6.06 10.30 -19.20
CA ALA A 42 -6.48 11.70 -19.04
C ALA A 42 -7.42 11.85 -17.81
N PRO A 43 -7.51 13.03 -17.19
CA PRO A 43 -7.73 13.16 -15.74
C PRO A 43 -9.22 13.09 -15.38
N ALA A 44 -9.62 12.10 -14.58
CA ALA A 44 -10.73 12.16 -13.62
C ALA A 44 -11.03 10.81 -12.93
N ALA A 45 -10.50 9.69 -13.42
CA ALA A 45 -10.82 8.39 -12.84
C ALA A 45 -9.81 8.03 -11.73
N ALA A 46 -10.32 7.83 -10.52
CA ALA A 46 -9.57 7.22 -9.45
C ALA A 46 -10.01 5.77 -9.26
N PHE A 47 -9.08 4.92 -8.84
CA PHE A 47 -9.28 3.48 -8.77
C PHE A 47 -8.78 2.92 -7.45
N LEU A 48 -9.44 1.87 -7.00
CA LEU A 48 -9.01 0.98 -5.94
C LEU A 48 -8.61 -0.36 -6.53
N TYR A 49 -7.47 -0.88 -6.10
CA TYR A 49 -7.02 -2.22 -6.47
C TYR A 49 -6.03 -2.79 -5.45
N GLY A 50 -5.95 -4.12 -5.40
CA GLY A 50 -4.93 -4.85 -4.67
C GLY A 50 -3.87 -5.41 -5.61
N GLU A 51 -2.66 -5.61 -5.11
CA GLU A 51 -1.59 -6.32 -5.80
C GLU A 51 -0.84 -7.24 -4.86
N SER A 52 -0.66 -8.48 -5.29
CA SER A 52 0.21 -9.45 -4.63
C SER A 52 1.57 -9.43 -5.32
N TRP A 53 2.65 -9.39 -4.56
CA TRP A 53 4.02 -9.33 -5.07
C TRP A 53 4.86 -10.47 -4.50
N LEU A 54 5.67 -11.06 -5.36
CA LEU A 54 6.73 -12.02 -5.05
C LEU A 54 8.07 -11.42 -5.48
N MET A 55 8.78 -10.84 -4.52
CA MET A 55 10.09 -10.25 -4.73
C MET A 55 11.12 -11.33 -5.01
N ASN A 56 12.04 -11.09 -5.94
CA ASN A 56 13.12 -11.98 -6.36
C ASN A 56 12.67 -13.35 -6.93
N TYR A 57 11.37 -13.62 -7.08
CA TYR A 57 10.89 -14.92 -7.57
C TYR A 57 11.38 -15.21 -8.99
N GLY A 58 11.27 -14.23 -9.88
CA GLY A 58 11.62 -14.33 -11.30
C GLY A 58 13.12 -14.46 -11.59
N ASN A 59 13.98 -14.27 -10.59
CA ASN A 59 15.43 -14.40 -10.76
C ASN A 59 15.89 -15.85 -11.04
N PHE A 60 15.03 -16.86 -10.81
CA PHE A 60 15.36 -18.27 -10.95
C PHE A 60 14.46 -19.02 -11.95
N GLY A 61 13.51 -18.34 -12.57
CA GLY A 61 12.56 -18.96 -13.49
C GLY A 61 11.41 -18.01 -13.89
N PRO A 62 10.52 -18.45 -14.78
CA PRO A 62 9.35 -17.65 -15.15
C PRO A 62 8.45 -17.40 -13.94
N CYS A 63 7.77 -16.25 -13.94
CA CYS A 63 6.75 -15.97 -12.95
C CYS A 63 5.66 -17.06 -12.93
N PRO A 64 4.98 -17.27 -11.79
CA PRO A 64 3.89 -18.23 -11.71
C PRO A 64 2.82 -17.96 -12.78
N SER A 65 2.07 -18.99 -13.17
CA SER A 65 1.01 -18.84 -14.17
C SER A 65 0.03 -17.70 -13.79
N ASN A 66 -0.27 -16.83 -14.76
CA ASN A 66 -1.09 -15.61 -14.61
C ASN A 66 -0.46 -14.47 -13.79
N TRP A 67 0.81 -14.57 -13.42
CA TRP A 67 1.57 -13.47 -12.83
C TRP A 67 2.36 -12.74 -13.92
N SER A 68 2.49 -11.43 -13.75
CA SER A 68 3.31 -10.58 -14.59
C SER A 68 4.73 -10.51 -14.04
N ASP A 69 5.72 -10.48 -14.93
CA ASP A 69 7.11 -10.15 -14.62
C ASP A 69 7.28 -8.62 -14.66
N ASP A 70 7.93 -8.05 -13.65
CA ASP A 70 8.24 -6.62 -13.60
C ASP A 70 9.53 -6.23 -14.36
N GLY A 71 10.21 -7.20 -14.97
CA GLY A 71 11.46 -7.04 -15.69
C GLY A 71 12.69 -6.85 -14.79
N LYS A 72 12.51 -7.00 -13.47
CA LYS A 72 13.55 -6.84 -12.44
C LYS A 72 13.60 -8.05 -11.51
N GLY A 73 13.07 -9.18 -11.95
CA GLY A 73 13.07 -10.44 -11.21
C GLY A 73 11.99 -10.55 -10.14
N ASN A 74 11.00 -9.65 -10.13
CA ASN A 74 9.83 -9.75 -9.27
C ASN A 74 8.60 -10.16 -10.09
N CYS A 75 7.71 -10.90 -9.44
CA CYS A 75 6.45 -11.28 -10.02
C CYS A 75 5.32 -10.57 -9.29
N TYR A 76 4.31 -10.11 -10.01
CA TYR A 76 3.13 -9.52 -9.41
C TYR A 76 1.84 -9.96 -10.11
N ILE A 77 0.75 -9.94 -9.36
CA ILE A 77 -0.61 -10.07 -9.91
C ILE A 77 -1.47 -8.97 -9.32
N ARG A 78 -2.33 -8.40 -10.16
CA ARG A 78 -3.22 -7.30 -9.80
C ARG A 78 -4.66 -7.76 -9.78
N ASP A 79 -5.41 -7.27 -8.80
CA ASP A 79 -6.86 -7.45 -8.76
C ASP A 79 -7.55 -6.59 -9.80
N ILE A 80 -8.86 -6.81 -9.96
CA ILE A 80 -9.72 -5.96 -10.78
C ILE A 80 -9.74 -4.55 -10.17
N PHE A 81 -9.75 -3.54 -11.04
CA PHE A 81 -9.89 -2.15 -10.64
C PHE A 81 -11.36 -1.82 -10.32
N TYR A 82 -11.56 -1.08 -9.24
CA TYR A 82 -12.86 -0.55 -8.86
C TYR A 82 -12.82 0.97 -8.90
N ASP A 83 -13.84 1.59 -9.48
CA ASP A 83 -13.95 3.04 -9.53
C ASP A 83 -14.10 3.63 -8.13
N ALA A 84 -13.42 4.75 -7.91
CA ALA A 84 -13.48 5.56 -6.71
C ALA A 84 -13.48 7.05 -7.09
N PRO A 85 -13.94 7.95 -6.21
CA PRO A 85 -13.95 9.37 -6.49
C PRO A 85 -12.51 9.87 -6.56
N ALA A 86 -12.21 10.73 -7.53
CA ALA A 86 -10.97 11.49 -7.55
C ALA A 86 -10.99 12.52 -6.41
N VAL A 87 -10.15 12.27 -5.39
CA VAL A 87 -10.01 13.15 -4.23
C VAL A 87 -8.90 14.15 -4.55
N PRO A 88 -9.17 15.47 -4.52
CA PRO A 88 -8.11 16.46 -4.69
C PRO A 88 -7.07 16.31 -3.57
N ALA A 89 -5.81 16.65 -3.83
CA ALA A 89 -4.77 16.51 -2.81
C ALA A 89 -5.08 17.33 -1.53
N THR A 90 -5.77 18.47 -1.68
CA THR A 90 -6.27 19.29 -0.56
C THR A 90 -7.33 18.58 0.28
N GLY A 91 -7.99 17.55 -0.25
CA GLY A 91 -8.98 16.73 0.44
C GLY A 91 -8.41 15.51 1.18
N LEU A 92 -7.10 15.25 1.07
CA LEU A 92 -6.44 14.09 1.69
C LEU A 92 -6.61 14.04 3.21
N GLY A 93 -6.66 15.20 3.89
CA GLY A 93 -6.88 15.26 5.34
C GLY A 93 -8.24 14.72 5.80
N SER A 94 -9.19 14.54 4.88
CA SER A 94 -10.51 13.95 5.14
C SER A 94 -10.67 12.53 4.60
N ALA A 95 -9.65 11.99 3.92
CA ALA A 95 -9.65 10.62 3.43
C ALA A 95 -9.20 9.66 4.54
N GLN A 96 -9.78 8.45 4.57
CA GLN A 96 -9.35 7.39 5.49
C GLN A 96 -9.19 6.08 4.72
N THR A 97 -8.30 5.23 5.20
CA THR A 97 -8.08 3.89 4.65
C THR A 97 -8.16 2.85 5.76
N ASN A 98 -8.80 1.71 5.49
CA ASN A 98 -8.87 0.59 6.42
C ASN A 98 -8.64 -0.73 5.69
N VAL A 99 -7.84 -1.63 6.27
CA VAL A 99 -7.62 -2.98 5.73
C VAL A 99 -7.98 -3.99 6.80
N ILE A 100 -8.93 -4.87 6.49
CA ILE A 100 -9.32 -5.99 7.35
C ILE A 100 -8.81 -7.28 6.71
N ALA A 101 -8.08 -8.08 7.47
CA ALA A 101 -7.64 -9.42 7.06
C ALA A 101 -8.42 -10.51 7.78
N SER A 102 -8.79 -11.56 7.05
CA SER A 102 -9.40 -12.79 7.54
C SER A 102 -8.80 -13.98 6.80
N SER A 103 -8.43 -15.03 7.52
CA SER A 103 -7.93 -16.27 6.91
C SER A 103 -8.95 -16.94 5.99
N SER A 104 -10.25 -16.72 6.20
CA SER A 104 -11.31 -17.28 5.35
C SER A 104 -11.64 -16.44 4.12
N ASN A 105 -11.51 -15.11 4.21
CA ASN A 105 -12.01 -14.17 3.20
C ASN A 105 -10.91 -13.33 2.53
N GLY A 106 -9.65 -13.55 2.89
CA GLY A 106 -8.54 -12.72 2.43
C GLY A 106 -8.58 -11.32 3.06
N PHE A 107 -8.45 -10.30 2.23
CA PHE A 107 -8.37 -8.91 2.62
C PHE A 107 -9.57 -8.10 2.12
N SER A 108 -10.06 -7.19 2.94
CA SER A 108 -11.02 -6.16 2.57
C SER A 108 -10.36 -4.79 2.75
N PHE A 109 -10.20 -4.04 1.66
CA PHE A 109 -9.63 -2.71 1.68
C PHE A 109 -10.71 -1.66 1.44
N TYR A 110 -10.84 -0.75 2.40
CA TYR A 110 -11.77 0.36 2.37
C TYR A 110 -11.02 1.67 2.17
N PHE A 111 -11.54 2.49 1.28
CA PHE A 111 -11.21 3.91 1.16
C PHE A 111 -12.46 4.71 1.50
N LEU A 112 -12.37 5.61 2.48
CA LEU A 112 -13.49 6.40 2.95
C LEU A 112 -13.25 7.87 2.61
N TYR A 113 -14.24 8.50 1.97
CA TYR A 113 -14.20 9.91 1.63
C TYR A 113 -15.61 10.47 1.41
N GLY A 114 -15.87 11.69 1.88
CA GLY A 114 -17.14 12.39 1.66
C GLY A 114 -18.38 11.67 2.21
N GLY A 115 -18.22 10.87 3.27
CA GLY A 115 -19.29 10.06 3.86
C GLY A 115 -19.55 8.71 3.18
N TYR A 116 -18.79 8.37 2.14
CA TYR A 116 -18.88 7.09 1.43
C TYR A 116 -17.71 6.17 1.78
N ALA A 117 -17.97 4.86 1.75
CA ALA A 117 -16.96 3.83 1.86
C ALA A 117 -16.88 3.05 0.54
N TYR A 118 -15.71 3.06 -0.09
CA TYR A 118 -15.39 2.35 -1.31
C TYR A 118 -14.57 1.11 -0.94
N LEU A 119 -14.98 -0.06 -1.41
CA LEU A 119 -14.47 -1.35 -0.95
C LEU A 119 -13.98 -2.20 -2.11
N ILE A 120 -12.82 -2.83 -1.91
CA ILE A 120 -12.38 -3.98 -2.71
C ILE A 120 -12.09 -5.17 -1.80
N THR A 121 -12.24 -6.37 -2.35
CA THR A 121 -11.75 -7.60 -1.73
C THR A 121 -10.57 -8.14 -2.53
N SER A 122 -9.55 -8.63 -1.82
CA SER A 122 -8.37 -9.27 -2.40
C SER A 122 -8.16 -10.61 -1.71
N PRO A 123 -8.04 -11.73 -2.45
CA PRO A 123 -7.73 -13.01 -1.84
C PRO A 123 -6.31 -13.00 -1.24
N ASP A 124 -6.06 -13.83 -0.22
CA ASP A 124 -4.70 -14.05 0.31
C ASP A 124 -3.93 -15.05 -0.57
N ARG A 125 -3.58 -14.63 -1.80
CA ARG A 125 -2.81 -15.46 -2.75
C ARG A 125 -1.42 -15.84 -2.22
N LEU A 126 -0.95 -15.12 -1.22
CA LEU A 126 0.41 -15.18 -0.71
C LEU A 126 0.53 -16.01 0.57
N ASN A 127 -0.59 -16.43 1.18
CA ASN A 127 -0.64 -16.98 2.53
C ASN A 127 0.10 -16.08 3.54
N ILE A 128 -0.07 -14.76 3.41
CA ILE A 128 0.67 -13.76 4.17
C ILE A 128 -0.03 -13.34 5.46
N ILE A 129 -1.35 -13.55 5.56
CA ILE A 129 -2.14 -13.14 6.74
C ILE A 129 -1.53 -13.64 8.06
N PRO A 130 -1.10 -14.92 8.20
CA PRO A 130 -0.49 -15.40 9.44
C PRO A 130 0.85 -14.73 9.80
N PHE A 131 1.51 -14.13 8.82
CA PHE A 131 2.81 -13.47 8.97
C PHE A 131 2.71 -11.95 9.02
N TRP A 132 1.50 -11.39 8.87
CA TRP A 132 1.29 -9.95 8.84
C TRP A 132 1.38 -9.35 10.25
N LYS A 133 2.42 -8.57 10.49
CA LYS A 133 2.73 -7.95 11.79
C LYS A 133 2.99 -6.45 11.70
N GLN A 134 3.23 -5.92 10.50
CA GLN A 134 3.51 -4.52 10.27
C GLN A 134 2.80 -4.06 9.00
N VAL A 135 2.36 -2.81 8.97
CA VAL A 135 1.85 -2.16 7.77
C VAL A 135 2.69 -0.92 7.49
N ALA A 136 3.09 -0.76 6.24
CA ALA A 136 3.68 0.46 5.74
C ALA A 136 2.61 1.27 4.99
N PHE A 137 2.62 2.58 5.19
CA PHE A 137 1.76 3.53 4.51
C PHE A 137 2.63 4.53 3.78
N ASN A 138 2.23 4.91 2.57
CA ASN A 138 2.91 5.98 1.86
C ASN A 138 1.98 6.63 0.82
N VAL A 139 2.25 7.90 0.52
CA VAL A 139 1.63 8.64 -0.59
C VAL A 139 2.68 8.83 -1.67
N PHE A 140 2.39 8.35 -2.88
CA PHE A 140 3.30 8.42 -4.02
C PHE A 140 2.77 9.40 -5.05
N GLY A 141 3.66 10.20 -5.64
CA GLY A 141 3.34 11.01 -6.81
C GLY A 141 3.35 10.16 -8.08
N ARG A 142 2.76 10.66 -9.16
CA ARG A 142 2.94 10.03 -10.48
C ARG A 142 4.40 10.11 -10.93
N ALA A 143 4.95 9.00 -11.42
CA ALA A 143 6.19 9.01 -12.20
C ALA A 143 5.87 9.46 -13.64
N ASP A 144 5.98 10.76 -13.92
CA ASP A 144 5.71 11.37 -15.22
C ASP A 144 6.98 11.55 -16.05
N GLY A 145 7.72 10.46 -16.29
CA GLY A 145 8.94 10.49 -17.10
C GLY A 145 10.14 11.19 -16.44
N ASN A 146 9.95 11.79 -15.26
CA ASN A 146 11.02 12.24 -14.37
C ASN A 146 11.11 11.30 -13.16
N ALA A 147 12.31 10.82 -12.87
CA ALA A 147 12.58 9.51 -12.27
C ALA A 147 12.20 9.28 -10.80
N SER A 148 11.42 10.14 -10.15
CA SER A 148 11.32 10.08 -8.69
C SER A 148 10.00 9.51 -8.15
N GLY A 149 8.86 9.66 -8.84
CA GLY A 149 7.55 9.23 -8.31
C GLY A 149 7.23 9.79 -6.90
N ILE A 150 7.90 10.89 -6.53
CA ILE A 150 7.84 11.49 -5.19
C ILE A 150 6.57 12.32 -5.09
N ALA A 151 5.79 12.13 -4.04
CA ALA A 151 4.72 13.06 -3.68
C ALA A 151 5.34 14.34 -3.09
N GLN A 152 5.00 15.49 -3.69
CA GLN A 152 5.40 16.81 -3.21
C GLN A 152 4.23 17.50 -2.52
N PHE A 153 4.38 17.72 -1.21
CA PHE A 153 3.43 18.44 -0.38
C PHE A 153 3.88 19.88 -0.17
N ASN A 154 2.92 20.79 -0.10
CA ASN A 154 3.16 22.19 0.25
C ASN A 154 3.51 22.30 1.75
N PRO A 155 4.28 23.32 2.16
CA PRO A 155 4.53 23.60 3.58
C PRO A 155 3.23 23.66 4.39
N GLY A 156 3.20 23.00 5.54
CA GLY A 156 2.03 22.93 6.42
C GLY A 156 1.01 21.85 6.05
N SER A 157 1.25 21.05 5.00
CA SER A 157 0.46 19.85 4.73
C SER A 157 0.64 18.82 5.84
N SER A 158 -0.43 18.09 6.19
CA SER A 158 -0.34 16.97 7.12
C SER A 158 -1.18 15.77 6.67
N VAL A 159 -0.66 14.57 6.95
CA VAL A 159 -1.37 13.30 6.75
C VAL A 159 -1.41 12.58 8.08
N LYS A 160 -2.61 12.17 8.52
CA LYS A 160 -2.81 11.42 9.76
C LYS A 160 -3.12 9.97 9.42
N LEU A 161 -2.30 9.05 9.92
CA LEU A 161 -2.56 7.62 9.83
C LEU A 161 -3.04 7.10 11.17
N GLN A 162 -4.03 6.22 11.13
CA GLN A 162 -4.50 5.46 12.28
C GLN A 162 -4.57 3.97 11.91
N LEU A 163 -3.86 3.14 12.68
CA LEU A 163 -3.95 1.68 12.61
C LEU A 163 -4.76 1.20 13.79
N THR A 164 -5.81 0.42 13.54
CA THR A 164 -6.57 -0.25 14.60
C THR A 164 -6.36 -1.76 14.49
N LYS A 165 -5.99 -2.41 15.60
CA LYS A 165 -5.85 -3.89 15.65
C LYS A 165 -7.15 -4.54 16.10
N ASN A 166 -7.52 -5.66 15.47
CA ASN A 166 -8.79 -6.36 15.73
C ASN A 166 -8.69 -7.55 16.70
N SER A 167 -7.52 -8.19 16.89
CA SER A 167 -7.44 -9.47 17.64
C SER A 167 -6.20 -9.69 18.51
N SER A 168 -5.22 -8.78 18.50
CA SER A 168 -3.99 -8.92 19.31
C SER A 168 -4.14 -8.21 20.67
N THR A 169 -3.57 -8.77 21.74
CA THR A 169 -3.49 -8.13 23.06
C THR A 169 -2.30 -7.19 23.19
N THR A 170 -1.27 -7.33 22.35
CA THR A 170 -0.07 -6.48 22.37
C THR A 170 -0.33 -5.14 21.69
N ASN A 171 0.01 -4.02 22.34
CA ASN A 171 -0.12 -2.71 21.73
C ASN A 171 0.86 -2.58 20.55
N PRO A 172 0.42 -2.02 19.41
CA PRO A 172 1.31 -1.85 18.29
C PRO A 172 2.37 -0.79 18.63
N THR A 173 3.59 -0.95 18.09
CA THR A 173 4.69 0.01 18.26
C THR A 173 4.92 0.85 17.01
N CYS A 174 5.29 2.12 17.22
CA CYS A 174 5.68 3.01 16.15
C CYS A 174 7.12 2.75 15.74
N VAL A 175 7.33 2.27 14.52
CA VAL A 175 8.68 2.03 13.99
C VAL A 175 8.99 3.09 12.95
N ARG A 176 9.95 3.96 13.25
CA ARG A 176 10.52 4.88 12.26
C ARG A 176 11.53 4.09 11.42
N GLN A 177 11.17 3.68 10.21
CA GLN A 177 12.16 3.22 9.24
C GLN A 177 12.75 4.43 8.50
N SER A 178 14.06 4.41 8.27
CA SER A 178 14.68 5.24 7.24
C SER A 178 14.14 4.84 5.87
N ILE A 179 14.08 5.79 4.92
CA ILE A 179 13.81 5.49 3.50
C ILE A 179 14.73 4.34 3.07
N GLY A 180 14.16 3.25 2.54
CA GLY A 180 14.85 1.97 2.35
C GLY A 180 14.00 0.95 1.61
N PRO A 181 14.40 -0.34 1.54
CA PRO A 181 13.81 -1.36 0.64
C PRO A 181 12.31 -1.67 0.88
N PHE A 182 11.71 -1.10 1.93
CA PHE A 182 10.26 -1.13 2.20
C PHE A 182 9.47 -0.03 1.47
N SER A 183 10.12 0.91 0.78
CA SER A 183 9.49 1.99 0.01
C SER A 183 10.09 2.09 -1.39
N ILE A 184 9.25 2.01 -2.42
CA ILE A 184 9.67 1.95 -3.83
C ILE A 184 9.80 3.35 -4.48
N ALA A 185 9.31 4.39 -3.79
CA ALA A 185 9.47 5.82 -4.05
C ALA A 185 9.03 6.60 -2.78
N GLY A 186 9.67 7.72 -2.48
CA GLY A 186 9.44 8.46 -1.23
C GLY A 186 8.34 9.52 -1.31
N ASN A 187 8.14 10.24 -0.21
CA ASN A 187 7.43 11.52 -0.18
C ASN A 187 8.31 12.56 0.55
N ASN A 188 7.93 13.85 0.52
CA ASN A 188 8.64 14.92 1.24
C ASN A 188 8.01 15.28 2.60
N LEU A 189 7.16 14.41 3.18
CA LEU A 189 6.64 14.57 4.53
C LEU A 189 7.62 14.00 5.56
N ASN A 190 7.67 14.65 6.73
CA ASN A 190 8.45 14.19 7.87
C ASN A 190 7.53 13.46 8.85
N LEU A 191 7.90 12.24 9.24
CA LEU A 191 7.19 11.51 10.29
C LEU A 191 7.29 12.28 11.62
N GLY A 192 6.15 12.78 12.08
CA GLY A 192 5.98 13.51 13.33
C GLY A 192 5.83 12.60 14.54
N SER A 193 5.13 13.09 15.57
CA SER A 193 4.88 12.30 16.77
C SER A 193 3.98 11.10 16.47
N CYS A 194 4.30 9.96 17.05
CA CYS A 194 3.51 8.76 16.98
C CYS A 194 2.98 8.41 18.37
N THR A 195 1.67 8.30 18.48
CA THR A 195 0.97 7.95 19.72
C THR A 195 0.44 6.53 19.65
N THR A 196 0.55 5.81 20.76
CA THR A 196 0.00 4.47 20.92
C THR A 196 -1.11 4.50 21.96
N ALA A 197 -2.22 3.82 21.68
CA ALA A 197 -3.32 3.61 22.62
C ALA A 197 -3.74 2.13 22.58
N ALA A 198 -4.63 1.72 23.49
CA ALA A 198 -5.19 0.37 23.47
C ALA A 198 -5.82 0.08 22.10
N ASN A 199 -5.21 -0.84 21.37
CA ASN A 199 -5.63 -1.22 20.02
C ASN A 199 -5.40 -0.22 18.89
N GLN A 200 -4.58 0.81 19.11
CA GLN A 200 -4.39 1.86 18.11
C GLN A 200 -2.94 2.37 18.05
N ILE A 201 -2.43 2.60 16.84
CA ILE A 201 -1.33 3.53 16.56
C ILE A 201 -1.90 4.70 15.80
N GLN A 202 -1.44 5.91 16.10
CA GLN A 202 -1.67 7.07 15.28
C GLN A 202 -0.37 7.83 15.07
N PHE A 203 -0.10 8.28 13.85
CA PHE A 203 0.97 9.24 13.59
C PHE A 203 0.52 10.29 12.59
N SER A 204 1.17 11.44 12.64
CA SER A 204 1.05 12.47 11.62
C SER A 204 2.37 12.63 10.89
N GLU A 205 2.33 12.75 9.57
CA GLU A 205 3.45 13.22 8.77
C GLU A 205 3.17 14.65 8.31
N SER A 206 4.19 15.52 8.26
CA SER A 206 4.03 16.93 7.86
C SER A 206 5.22 17.45 7.05
N ASN A 207 4.95 18.34 6.09
CA ASN A 207 5.97 19.04 5.30
C ASN A 207 6.38 20.37 5.95
#